data_AF-A0A6I2KWF1-F1
#
_entry.id   AF-A0A6I2KWF1-F1
#
_cell.length_a   1.000
_cell.length_b   1.000
_cell.length_c   1.000
_cell.angle_alpha   90.00
_cell.angle_beta   90.00
_cell.angle_gamma   90.00
#
_symmetry.space_group_name_H-M   'P 1'
#
loop_
_entity.id
_entity.type
_entity.pdbx_description
1 polymer ?
#
loop_
_entity_poly.entity_id
_entity_poly.type
_entity_poly.pdbx_seq_one_letter_code
_entity_poly.pdbx_strand_id
1 'polypeptide(L)' 'MQTKINWILMSCAAAALVFTGYKEMTRKPQSHVVDEAGCAPDAIKSIDNITERAIQSSQCAQRTK' A
#
# COMPACT_ATOMS: atom_id res chain seq x y z
N MET A 1 15.70 38.42 8.26
CA MET A 1 15.78 37.07 8.87
C MET A 1 14.68 36.12 8.37
N GLN A 2 13.44 36.59 8.18
CA GLN A 2 12.30 35.83 7.61
C GLN A 2 12.62 34.98 6.36
N THR A 3 13.31 35.54 5.36
CA THR A 3 13.60 34.85 4.09
C THR A 3 14.51 33.63 4.24
N LYS A 4 15.45 33.66 5.20
CA LYS A 4 16.34 32.52 5.48
C LYS A 4 15.56 31.35 6.11
N ILE A 5 14.64 31.66 7.02
CA ILE A 5 13.80 30.66 7.68
C ILE A 5 12.84 30.03 6.66
N ASN A 6 12.26 30.84 5.77
CA ASN A 6 11.37 30.35 4.73
C ASN A 6 12.10 29.42 3.73
N TRP A 7 13.35 29.74 3.40
CA TRP A 7 14.20 28.88 2.58
C TRP A 7 14.53 27.54 3.23
N ILE A 8 14.80 27.53 4.53
CA ILE A 8 15.06 26.28 5.29
C ILE A 8 13.80 25.41 5.32
N LEU A 9 12.63 26.00 5.57
CA LEU A 9 11.35 25.29 5.55
C LEU A 9 11.03 24.70 4.17
N MET A 10 11.25 25.46 3.10
CA MET A 10 11.07 24.97 1.72
C MET A 10 12.01 23.81 1.41
N SER A 11 13.28 23.90 1.82
CA SER A 11 14.25 22.82 1.63
C SER A 11 13.86 21.55 2.40
N CYS A 12 13.41 21.68 3.66
CA CYS A 12 12.93 20.55 4.45
C CYS A 12 11.69 19.90 3.81
N ALA A 13 10.73 20.69 3.35
CA ALA A 13 9.53 20.18 2.70
C ALA A 13 9.86 19.43 1.40
N ALA A 14 10.76 19.98 0.57
CA ALA A 14 11.21 19.33 -0.64
C ALA A 14 11.93 18.00 -0.35
N ALA A 15 12.82 17.97 0.65
CA ALA A 15 13.50 16.74 1.05
C ALA A 15 12.53 15.67 1.56
N ALA A 16 11.52 16.06 2.35
CA ALA A 16 10.49 15.15 2.83
C ALA A 16 9.69 14.52 1.68
N LEU A 17 9.25 15.34 0.71
CA LEU A 17 8.48 14.87 -0.45
C LEU A 17 9.29 13.90 -1.31
N VAL A 18 10.56 14.20 -1.58
CA VAL A 18 11.45 13.31 -2.35
C VAL A 18 11.65 12.00 -1.60
N PHE A 19 11.88 12.04 -0.28
CA PHE A 19 12.06 10.84 0.53
C PHE A 19 10.79 9.97 0.56
N THR A 20 9.61 10.57 0.80
CA THR A 20 8.34 9.83 0.77
C THR A 20 8.01 9.31 -0.61
N GLY A 21 8.26 10.09 -1.67
CA GLY A 21 8.04 9.67 -3.05
C GLY A 21 8.94 8.51 -3.44
N TYR A 22 10.24 8.59 -3.14
CA TYR A 22 11.18 7.50 -3.38
C TYR A 22 10.80 6.26 -2.58
N LYS A 23 10.46 6.43 -1.29
CA LYS A 23 10.01 5.34 -0.42
C LYS A 23 8.77 4.68 -0.99
N GLU A 24 7.74 5.40 -1.38
CA GLU A 24 6.52 4.81 -1.93
C GLU A 24 6.74 4.18 -3.32
N MET A 25 7.62 4.73 -4.16
CA MET A 25 7.98 4.11 -5.44
C MET A 25 8.79 2.82 -5.29
N THR A 26 9.64 2.71 -4.26
CA THR A 26 10.45 1.50 -3.99
C THR A 26 9.80 0.55 -2.99
N ARG A 27 8.79 1.00 -2.24
CA ARG A 27 8.00 0.15 -1.36
C ARG A 27 7.19 -0.76 -2.26
N LYS A 28 7.64 -2.02 -2.36
CA LYS A 28 6.82 -3.10 -2.90
C LYS A 28 5.42 -2.97 -2.27
N PRO A 29 4.33 -3.08 -3.06
CA PRO A 29 2.99 -3.07 -2.50
C PRO A 29 3.00 -4.02 -1.32
N GLN A 30 2.56 -3.57 -0.14
CA GLN A 30 2.47 -4.47 0.99
C GLN A 30 1.69 -5.67 0.49
N SER A 31 2.36 -6.84 0.51
CA SER A 31 1.70 -8.10 0.27
C SER A 31 0.56 -8.11 1.26
N HIS A 32 -0.68 -7.90 0.79
CA HIS A 32 -1.83 -8.36 1.51
C HIS A 32 -1.54 -9.85 1.68
N VAL A 33 -1.08 -10.23 2.87
CA VAL A 33 -0.83 -11.62 3.20
C VAL A 33 -2.23 -12.19 3.29
N VAL A 34 -2.74 -12.63 2.15
CA VAL A 34 -3.89 -13.52 2.12
C VAL A 34 -3.34 -14.81 2.72
N ASP A 35 -3.60 -14.96 4.01
CA ASP A 35 -3.34 -16.17 4.75
C ASP A 35 -4.16 -17.31 4.11
N GLU A 36 -3.72 -18.56 4.23
CA GLU A 36 -4.47 -19.72 3.68
C GLU A 36 -5.91 -19.75 4.23
N ALA A 37 -6.09 -19.26 5.46
CA ALA A 37 -7.40 -19.06 6.09
C ALA A 37 -8.28 -18.03 5.35
N GLY A 38 -7.69 -17.02 4.69
CA GLY A 38 -8.38 -16.06 3.83
C GLY A 38 -8.74 -16.61 2.45
N CYS A 39 -8.12 -17.72 2.01
CA CYS A 39 -8.47 -18.38 0.77
C CYS A 39 -9.58 -19.42 0.91
N ALA A 40 -10.07 -19.65 2.13
CA ALA A 40 -11.25 -20.47 2.36
C ALA A 40 -12.48 -19.83 1.67
N PRO A 41 -13.35 -20.63 1.03
CA PRO A 41 -14.54 -20.11 0.34
C PRO A 41 -15.47 -19.33 1.27
N ASP A 42 -15.52 -19.70 2.57
CA ASP A 42 -16.29 -18.98 3.58
C ASP A 42 -15.70 -17.60 3.90
N ALA A 43 -14.37 -17.47 3.93
CA ALA A 43 -13.70 -16.19 4.14
C ALA A 43 -13.96 -15.23 2.96
N ILE A 44 -13.84 -15.71 1.72
CA ILE A 44 -14.15 -14.93 0.52
C ILE A 44 -15.63 -14.51 0.48
N LYS A 45 -16.53 -15.42 0.88
CA LYS A 45 -17.97 -15.16 0.90
C LYS A 45 -18.38 -14.18 2.00
N SER A 46 -17.62 -14.07 3.08
CA SER A 46 -17.85 -13.11 4.18
C SER A 46 -17.43 -11.67 3.85
N ILE A 47 -16.75 -11.42 2.73
CA ILE A 47 -16.34 -10.06 2.33
C ILE A 47 -17.51 -9.36 1.67
N ASP A 48 -18.10 -8.38 2.34
CA ASP A 48 -19.22 -7.58 1.83
C ASP A 48 -18.84 -6.69 0.63
N ASN A 49 -17.57 -6.30 0.52
CA ASN A 49 -17.07 -5.51 -0.59
C ASN A 49 -16.70 -6.40 -1.79
N ILE A 50 -17.42 -6.22 -2.91
CA ILE A 50 -17.24 -7.00 -4.15
C ILE A 50 -15.81 -6.85 -4.72
N THR A 51 -15.23 -5.66 -4.65
CA THR A 51 -13.88 -5.40 -5.17
C THR A 51 -12.83 -6.10 -4.33
N GLU A 52 -12.97 -6.06 -3.00
CA GLU A 52 -12.07 -6.72 -2.06
C GLU A 52 -12.17 -8.26 -2.16
N ARG A 53 -13.39 -8.77 -2.36
CA ARG A 53 -13.66 -10.19 -2.65
C ARG A 53 -12.97 -10.66 -3.92
N ALA A 54 -13.03 -9.85 -4.99
CA ALA A 54 -12.38 -10.18 -6.26
C ALA A 54 -10.85 -10.19 -6.15
N ILE A 55 -10.28 -9.21 -5.44
CA ILE A 55 -8.84 -9.14 -5.17
C ILE A 55 -8.40 -10.38 -4.39
N GLN A 56 -9.10 -10.73 -3.30
CA GLN A 56 -8.77 -11.90 -2.48
C GLN A 56 -8.87 -13.21 -3.27
N SER A 57 -9.93 -13.41 -4.04
CA SER A 57 -10.09 -14.58 -4.93
C SER A 57 -8.96 -14.69 -5.95
N SER A 58 -8.60 -13.58 -6.60
CA SER A 58 -7.51 -13.57 -7.59
C SER A 58 -6.14 -13.89 -6.99
N GLN A 59 -5.87 -13.43 -5.76
CA GLN A 59 -4.62 -13.70 -5.06
C GLN A 59 -4.51 -15.16 -4.60
N CYS A 60 -5.62 -15.76 -4.16
CA CYS A 60 -5.69 -17.18 -3.85
C CYS A 60 -5.45 -18.06 -5.08
N ALA A 61 -6.07 -17.73 -6.22
CA ALA A 61 -5.88 -18.46 -7.47
C ALA A 61 -4.44 -18.41 -7.99
N GLN A 62 -3.71 -17.31 -7.75
CA GLN A 62 -2.29 -17.19 -8.12
C GLN A 62 -1.35 -18.04 -7.25
N ARG A 63 -1.76 -18.43 -6.03
CA ARG A 63 -0.95 -19.27 -5.14
C ARG A 63 -1.08 -20.78 -5.39
N THR A 64 -2.15 -21.22 -6.06
CA THR A 64 -2.39 -22.64 -6.38
C THR A 64 -1.65 -23.09 -7.66
N LYS A 65 -0.78 -22.27 -8.24
CA LYS A 65 -0.03 -22.55 -9.47
C LYS A 65 1.46 -22.77 -9.18
#